data_AF-A0A2G8TMM3-F1
#
_entry.id   AF-A0A2G8TMM3-F1
#
_cell.length_a   1.000
_cell.length_b   1.000
_cell.length_c   1.000
_cell.angle_alpha   90.00
_cell.angle_beta   90.00
_cell.angle_gamma   90.00
#
_symmetry.space_group_name_H-M   'P 1'
#
loop_
_entity.id
_entity.type
_entity.pdbx_description
1 polymer ?
#
loop_
_entity_poly.entity_id
_entity_poly.type
_entity_poly.pdbx_seq_one_letter_code
_entity_poly.pdbx_strand_id
1 'polypeptide(L)'
;MIEESLDRRSQRTRAALQAAFVQLLLKDGYDELKIGAVAKTANVGRSTLYEHYRTKQDLLRGTLDGPFSILAALVEPDGSLDAVVSL
;
A
#
# COMPACT_ATOMS: atom_id res chain seq x y z
N MET A 1 18.25 13.82 -14.17
CA MET A 1 18.60 12.39 -13.94
C MET A 1 18.57 11.96 -12.46
N ILE A 2 18.74 12.87 -11.49
CA ILE A 2 18.65 12.53 -10.04
C ILE A 2 17.21 12.21 -9.60
N GLU A 3 16.23 12.95 -10.10
CA GLU A 3 14.80 12.85 -9.71
C GLU A 3 14.17 11.50 -10.09
N GLU A 4 14.46 10.97 -11.28
CA GLU A 4 13.96 9.68 -11.77
C GLU A 4 14.47 8.50 -10.91
N SER A 5 15.68 8.60 -10.39
CA SER A 5 16.25 7.56 -9.51
C SER A 5 15.60 7.51 -8.12
N LEU A 6 15.18 8.66 -7.61
CA LEU A 6 14.50 8.79 -6.32
C LEU A 6 13.07 8.22 -6.42
N ASP A 7 12.39 8.46 -7.54
CA ASP A 7 11.06 7.90 -7.81
C ASP A 7 11.09 6.37 -7.83
N ARG A 8 12.05 5.75 -8.54
CA ARG A 8 12.22 4.29 -8.53
C ARG A 8 12.49 3.71 -7.15
N ARG A 9 13.25 4.41 -6.30
CA ARG A 9 13.50 4.00 -4.92
C ARG A 9 12.22 4.06 -4.08
N SER A 10 11.47 5.16 -4.20
CA SER A 10 10.18 5.36 -3.54
C SER A 10 9.18 4.25 -3.92
N GLN A 11 9.08 3.93 -5.20
CA GLN A 11 8.22 2.86 -5.71
C GLN A 11 8.61 1.48 -5.16
N ARG A 12 9.91 1.16 -5.13
CA ARG A 12 10.40 -0.10 -4.54
C ARG A 12 10.06 -0.21 -3.06
N THR A 13 10.20 0.88 -2.30
CA THR A 13 9.81 0.93 -0.89
C THR A 13 8.32 0.71 -0.71
N ARG A 14 7.46 1.39 -1.49
CA ARG A 14 6.00 1.20 -1.46
C ARG A 14 5.62 -0.25 -1.74
N ALA A 15 6.18 -0.85 -2.79
CA ALA A 15 5.91 -2.25 -3.14
C ALA A 15 6.30 -3.22 -2.01
N ALA A 16 7.47 -3.02 -1.38
CA ALA A 16 7.90 -3.85 -0.26
C ALA A 16 6.97 -3.72 0.97
N LEU A 17 6.55 -2.49 1.28
CA LEU A 17 5.62 -2.21 2.37
C LEU A 17 4.24 -2.83 2.13
N GLN A 18 3.68 -2.69 0.93
CA GLN A 18 2.39 -3.28 0.55
C GLN A 18 2.44 -4.81 0.58
N ALA A 19 3.50 -5.43 0.05
CA ALA A 19 3.67 -6.88 0.08
C ALA A 19 3.74 -7.43 1.52
N ALA A 20 4.53 -6.78 2.38
CA ALA A 20 4.62 -7.13 3.80
C ALA A 20 3.28 -6.94 4.53
N PHE A 21 2.54 -5.89 4.19
CA PHE A 21 1.23 -5.61 4.76
C PHE A 21 0.22 -6.70 4.38
N VAL A 22 0.11 -7.06 3.11
CA VAL A 22 -0.79 -8.15 2.65
C VAL A 22 -0.45 -9.45 3.35
N GLN A 23 0.83 -9.80 3.45
CA GLN A 23 1.26 -11.04 4.13
C GLN A 23 0.77 -11.09 5.57
N LEU A 24 0.98 -10.01 6.34
CA LEU A 24 0.56 -9.95 7.74
C LEU A 24 -0.96 -9.85 7.88
N LEU A 25 -1.62 -9.12 6.98
CA LEU A 25 -3.08 -8.95 6.98
C LEU A 25 -3.78 -10.29 6.79
N LEU A 26 -3.31 -11.10 5.84
CA LEU A 26 -3.87 -12.43 5.57
C LEU A 26 -3.57 -13.44 6.68
N LYS A 27 -2.46 -13.25 7.40
CA LYS A 27 -2.03 -14.16 8.47
C LYS A 27 -2.74 -13.86 9.79
N ASP A 28 -2.72 -12.60 10.21
CA ASP A 28 -3.09 -12.19 11.56
C ASP A 28 -4.42 -11.41 11.60
N GLY A 29 -4.94 -10.98 10.44
CA GLY A 29 -6.12 -10.12 10.33
C GLY A 29 -5.81 -8.64 10.47
N TYR A 30 -6.79 -7.78 10.15
CA TYR A 30 -6.56 -6.34 10.16
C TYR A 30 -6.26 -5.84 11.55
N ASP A 31 -7.09 -6.11 12.55
CA ASP A 31 -6.98 -5.47 13.87
C ASP A 31 -5.66 -5.80 14.60
N GLU A 32 -5.25 -7.08 14.57
CA GLU A 32 -4.03 -7.56 15.23
C GLU A 32 -2.72 -7.12 14.55
N LEU A 33 -2.76 -6.76 13.27
CA LEU A 33 -1.59 -6.31 12.53
C LEU A 33 -1.01 -5.01 13.10
N LYS A 34 0.32 -5.01 13.31
CA LYS A 34 1.07 -3.85 13.82
C LYS A 34 1.96 -3.24 12.72
N ILE A 35 1.92 -1.91 12.59
CA ILE A 35 2.75 -1.16 11.61
C ILE A 35 4.25 -1.41 11.81
N GLY A 36 4.70 -1.59 13.06
CA GLY A 36 6.10 -1.97 13.33
C GLY A 36 6.48 -3.34 12.77
N ALA A 37 5.56 -4.29 12.73
CA ALA A 37 5.78 -5.61 12.13
C ALA A 37 5.87 -5.48 10.60
N VAL A 38 5.03 -4.65 9.98
CA VAL A 38 5.10 -4.36 8.54
C VAL A 38 6.47 -3.80 8.16
N ALA A 39 6.92 -2.76 8.86
CA ALA A 39 8.24 -2.14 8.61
C ALA A 39 9.37 -3.17 8.70
N LYS A 40 9.33 -4.02 9.74
CA LYS A 40 10.30 -5.10 9.93
C LYS A 40 10.26 -6.12 8.79
N THR A 41 9.08 -6.60 8.41
CA THR A 41 8.90 -7.60 7.34
C THR A 41 9.31 -7.04 5.98
N ALA A 42 9.02 -5.76 5.71
CA ALA A 42 9.45 -5.07 4.49
C ALA A 42 10.95 -4.75 4.46
N ASN A 43 11.68 -4.94 5.57
CA ASN A 43 13.06 -4.50 5.76
C ASN A 43 13.24 -2.98 5.51
N VAL A 44 12.33 -2.18 6.07
CA VAL A 44 12.29 -0.72 5.93
C VAL A 44 12.23 -0.07 7.31
N GLY A 45 12.88 1.09 7.47
CA GLY A 45 12.81 1.86 8.71
C GLY A 45 11.39 2.36 9.01
N ARG A 46 11.02 2.46 10.28
CA ARG A 46 9.69 3.00 10.68
C ARG A 46 9.47 4.43 10.19
N SER A 47 10.49 5.27 10.21
CA SER A 47 10.43 6.64 9.67
C SER A 47 10.10 6.63 8.18
N THR A 48 10.80 5.80 7.41
CA THR A 48 10.56 5.65 5.97
C THR A 48 9.16 5.10 5.67
N LEU A 49 8.63 4.18 6.48
CA LEU A 49 7.23 3.76 6.35
C LEU A 49 6.29 4.98 6.51
N TYR A 50 6.50 5.78 7.55
CA TYR A 50 5.66 6.95 7.82
C TYR A 50 5.81 8.10 6.80
N GLU A 51 6.92 8.16 6.08
CA GLU A 51 7.07 9.06 4.91
C GLU A 51 6.15 8.65 3.75
N HIS A 52 5.84 7.36 3.61
CA HIS A 52 4.96 6.84 2.56
C HIS A 52 3.50 6.72 3.01
N TYR A 53 3.25 6.33 4.27
CA TYR A 53 1.92 6.04 4.80
C TYR A 53 1.82 6.54 6.24
N ARG A 54 0.97 7.53 6.50
CA ARG A 54 0.87 8.17 7.82
C ARG A 54 0.09 7.30 8.80
N THR A 55 -0.84 6.51 8.28
CA THR A 55 -1.70 5.62 9.08
C THR A 55 -1.76 4.19 8.52
N LYS A 56 -2.21 3.26 9.36
CA LYS A 56 -2.54 1.87 8.94
C LYS A 56 -3.66 1.82 7.91
N GLN A 57 -4.58 2.80 7.92
CA GLN A 57 -5.62 2.93 6.91
C GLN A 57 -5.07 3.43 5.58
N ASP A 58 -4.11 4.35 5.58
CA ASP A 58 -3.47 4.83 4.35
C ASP A 58 -2.74 3.69 3.65
N LEU A 59 -2.04 2.85 4.42
CA LEU A 59 -1.37 1.66 3.90
C LEU A 59 -2.36 0.64 3.34
N LEU A 60 -3.49 0.44 4.02
CA LEU A 60 -4.57 -0.41 3.49
C LEU A 60 -5.09 0.14 2.16
N ARG A 61 -5.49 1.41 2.12
CA ARG A 61 -6.00 2.07 0.89
C ARG A 61 -5.00 1.94 -0.26
N GLY A 62 -3.74 2.30 -0.01
CA GLY A 62 -2.69 2.19 -1.02
C GLY A 62 -2.41 0.75 -1.45
N THR A 63 -2.64 -0.25 -0.60
CA THR A 63 -2.51 -1.67 -0.97
C THR A 63 -3.66 -2.13 -1.86
N LEU A 64 -4.87 -1.65 -1.59
CA LEU A 64 -6.07 -2.00 -2.36
C LEU A 64 -6.11 -1.28 -3.72
N ASP A 65 -5.44 -0.14 -3.85
CA ASP A 65 -5.47 0.72 -5.03
C ASP A 65 -5.20 -0.04 -6.33
N GLY A 66 -4.08 -0.77 -6.42
CA GLY A 66 -3.70 -1.52 -7.62
C GLY A 66 -4.71 -2.61 -8.03
N PRO A 67 -5.00 -3.59 -7.15
CA PRO A 67 -5.95 -4.67 -7.45
C PRO A 67 -7.35 -4.17 -7.81
N PHE A 68 -7.86 -3.17 -7.08
CA PHE A 68 -9.22 -2.66 -7.29
C PHE A 68 -9.31 -1.73 -8.51
N SER A 69 -8.25 -1.02 -8.89
CA SER A 69 -8.24 -0.22 -10.12
C SER A 69 -8.45 -1.08 -11.37
N ILE A 70 -7.86 -2.29 -11.39
CA ILE A 70 -8.06 -3.25 -12.49
C ILE A 70 -9.53 -3.67 -12.57
N LEU A 71 -10.14 -3.99 -11.42
CA LEU A 71 -11.54 -4.39 -11.38
C LEU A 71 -12.48 -3.23 -11.73
N ALA A 72 -12.18 -2.02 -11.26
CA ALA A 72 -12.95 -0.81 -11.56
C ALA A 72 -12.96 -0.54 -13.07
N ALA A 73 -11.82 -0.65 -13.75
CA ALA A 73 -11.70 -0.46 -15.19
C ALA A 73 -12.51 -1.47 -16.04
N LEU A 74 -12.93 -2.60 -15.45
CA LEU A 74 -13.81 -3.57 -16.11
C LEU A 74 -15.30 -3.22 -15.96
N VAL A 75 -15.67 -2.41 -14.95
CA VAL A 75 -17.05 -2.00 -14.67
C VAL A 75 -17.34 -0.64 -15.32
N GLU A 76 -16.44 0.34 -15.14
CA GLU A 76 -16.52 1.65 -15.80
C GLU A 76 -15.15 2.11 -16.32
N PRO A 77 -15.08 2.73 -17.51
CA PRO A 77 -13.82 3.11 -18.14
C PRO A 77 -13.06 4.25 -17.44
N ASP A 78 -13.65 4.93 -16.45
CA ASP A 78 -13.04 6.03 -15.69
C ASP A 78 -12.35 5.60 -14.36
N GLY A 79 -12.52 4.33 -13.94
CA GLY A 79 -11.57 3.60 -13.09
C GLY A 79 -11.23 4.24 -11.73
N SER A 80 -12.13 4.98 -11.09
CA SER A 80 -11.88 5.56 -9.76
C SER A 80 -12.32 4.62 -8.63
N LEU A 81 -11.46 4.44 -7.62
CA LEU A 81 -11.78 3.72 -6.38
C LEU A 81 -12.93 4.35 -5.60
N ASP A 82 -13.12 5.67 -5.71
CA ASP A 82 -14.20 6.36 -5.01
C ASP A 82 -15.58 5.90 -5.49
N ALA A 83 -15.69 5.45 -6.75
CA ALA A 83 -16.93 4.90 -7.30
C ALA A 83 -17.27 3.52 -6.72
N VAL A 84 -16.25 2.72 -6.40
CA VAL A 84 -16.43 1.33 -5.93
C VAL A 84 -16.64 1.27 -4.41
N VAL A 85 -16.03 2.17 -3.65
CA VAL A 85 -16.08 2.18 -2.17
C VAL A 85 -17.34 2.89 -1.63
N SER A 86 -18.15 3.48 -2.50
CA SER A 86 -19.42 4.15 -2.14
C SER A 86 -20.67 3.25 -2.20
N LEU A 87 -20.50 1.93 -2.40
CA LEU A 87 -21.55 0.89 -2.33
C LEU A 87 -21.60 0.25 -0.94
#